data_AF-A0A832VGL4-F1
#
_entry.id   AF-A0A832VGL4-F1
#
_cell.length_a   1.000
_cell.length_b   1.000
_cell.length_c   1.000
_cell.angle_alpha   90.00
_cell.angle_beta   90.00
_cell.angle_gamma   90.00
#
_symmetry.space_group_name_H-M   'P 1'
#
loop_
_entity.id
_entity.type
_entity.pdbx_description
1 polymer ?
#
loop_
_entity_poly.entity_id
_entity_poly.type
_entity_poly.pdbx_seq_one_letter_code
_entity_poly.pdbx_strand_id
1 'polypeptide(L)'
;MMSCKEADVDHYVAESAAAGQSKCADGDSQPERGQTSCIGADNTMLIMGGVAVLAVLALTVMYRNSQKQKPAPKQRRKKRPPEGKQRRRRPPKGKRRKRPPSSE
;
A
#
# COMPACT_ATOMS: atom_id res chain seq x y z
N MET A 1 -39.54 17.77 44.66
CA MET A 1 -38.86 17.37 43.42
C MET A 1 -37.37 17.40 43.69
N MET A 2 -36.67 16.27 43.68
CA MET A 2 -35.20 16.28 43.65
C MET A 2 -34.77 16.64 42.23
N SER A 3 -33.95 17.68 42.07
CA SER A 3 -33.33 18.03 40.78
C SER A 3 -31.92 17.46 40.79
N CYS A 4 -31.63 16.57 39.83
CA CYS A 4 -30.29 16.05 39.62
C CYS A 4 -29.55 16.92 38.61
N LYS A 5 -28.31 17.32 38.94
CA LYS A 5 -27.41 17.98 38.01
C LYS A 5 -26.59 16.92 37.28
N GLU A 6 -26.43 17.08 35.97
CA GLU A 6 -25.52 16.27 35.16
C GLU A 6 -24.05 16.47 35.56
N ALA A 7 -23.24 15.44 35.34
CA ALA A 7 -21.79 15.54 35.52
C ALA A 7 -21.19 16.55 34.51
N ASP A 8 -20.27 17.39 34.98
CA ASP A 8 -19.52 18.37 34.20
C ASP A 8 -18.43 17.66 33.36
N VAL A 9 -17.79 18.42 32.46
CA VAL A 9 -16.66 17.91 31.67
C VAL A 9 -15.51 17.48 32.60
N ASP A 10 -14.84 16.39 32.25
CA ASP A 10 -13.78 15.75 33.05
C ASP A 10 -14.22 15.28 34.46
N HIS A 11 -15.54 15.12 34.67
CA HIS A 11 -16.10 14.55 35.90
C HIS A 11 -17.20 13.56 35.58
N TYR A 12 -17.32 12.49 36.36
CA TYR A 12 -18.32 11.44 36.16
C TYR A 12 -19.17 11.20 37.41
N VAL A 13 -20.35 10.61 37.23
CA VAL A 13 -21.22 10.17 38.32
C VAL A 13 -21.52 8.68 38.16
N ALA A 14 -20.93 7.84 39.00
CA ALA A 14 -21.04 6.38 38.86
C ALA A 14 -22.45 5.85 39.18
N GLU A 15 -23.16 6.48 40.12
CA GLU A 15 -24.42 5.99 40.65
C GLU A 15 -25.51 7.06 40.64
N SER A 16 -26.75 6.60 40.40
CA SER A 16 -27.94 7.43 40.54
C SER A 16 -28.06 7.94 41.98
N ALA A 17 -28.40 9.22 42.14
CA ALA A 17 -28.49 9.91 43.43
C ALA A 17 -27.15 10.10 44.17
N ALA A 18 -26.01 10.02 43.47
CA ALA A 18 -24.75 10.50 44.03
C ALA A 18 -24.87 11.95 44.50
N ALA A 19 -24.27 12.27 45.65
CA ALA A 19 -24.27 13.61 46.23
C ALA A 19 -23.44 14.61 45.41
N GLY A 20 -22.62 14.12 44.47
CA GLY A 20 -21.77 14.94 43.62
C GLY A 20 -21.10 14.11 42.54
N GLN A 21 -20.25 14.79 41.77
CA GLN A 21 -19.46 14.23 40.68
C GLN A 21 -18.03 13.96 41.13
N SER A 22 -17.41 12.93 40.56
CA SER A 22 -16.01 12.55 40.78
C SER A 22 -15.17 13.04 39.61
N LYS A 23 -14.01 13.63 39.87
CA LYS A 23 -13.08 14.04 38.81
C LYS A 23 -12.47 12.81 38.12
N CYS A 24 -12.24 12.89 36.81
CA CYS A 24 -11.49 11.88 36.07
C CYS A 24 -10.03 11.79 36.55
N ALA A 25 -9.47 10.58 36.47
CA ALA A 25 -8.05 10.35 36.73
C ALA A 25 -7.17 10.99 35.66
N ASP A 26 -5.89 11.21 35.96
CA ASP A 26 -4.96 11.80 35.01
C ASP A 26 -4.80 10.91 33.78
N GLY A 27 -5.12 11.45 32.59
CA GLY A 27 -5.11 10.71 31.33
C GLY A 27 -6.46 10.15 30.90
N ASP A 28 -7.47 10.24 31.77
CA ASP A 28 -8.87 9.97 31.44
C ASP A 28 -9.63 11.29 31.28
N SER A 29 -10.55 11.32 30.33
CA SER A 29 -11.42 12.49 30.13
C SER A 29 -12.86 12.08 29.90
N GLN A 30 -13.77 12.97 30.30
CA GLN A 30 -15.18 12.85 30.01
C GLN A 30 -15.57 14.01 29.07
N PRO A 31 -15.58 13.78 27.74
CA PRO A 31 -15.74 14.87 26.76
C PRO A 31 -17.13 15.52 26.79
N GLU A 32 -18.16 14.72 27.01
CA GLU A 32 -19.56 15.15 27.12
C GLU A 32 -20.02 15.21 28.57
N ARG A 33 -21.01 16.06 28.87
CA ARG A 33 -21.65 16.11 30.19
C ARG A 33 -22.54 14.89 30.45
N GLY A 34 -22.74 14.58 31.72
CA GLY A 34 -23.68 13.55 32.17
C GLY A 34 -23.22 12.11 31.99
N GLN A 35 -21.94 11.84 31.67
CA GLN A 35 -21.49 10.46 31.59
C GLN A 35 -21.24 9.88 32.99
N THR A 36 -21.33 8.55 33.07
CA THR A 36 -21.21 7.80 34.31
C THR A 36 -19.82 7.20 34.51
N SER A 37 -18.90 7.44 33.56
CA SER A 37 -17.51 7.02 33.61
C SER A 37 -16.63 7.89 32.71
N CYS A 38 -15.32 7.89 32.98
CA CYS A 38 -14.33 8.55 32.13
C CYS A 38 -13.80 7.61 31.05
N ILE A 39 -13.38 8.17 29.92
CA ILE A 39 -12.79 7.44 28.81
C ILE A 39 -11.26 7.58 28.92
N GLY A 40 -10.58 6.48 29.20
CA GLY A 40 -9.12 6.48 29.26
C GLY A 40 -8.44 6.51 27.89
N ALA A 41 -7.30 7.19 27.82
CA ALA A 41 -6.46 7.26 26.62
C ALA A 41 -6.07 5.87 26.07
N ASP A 42 -5.93 4.88 26.96
CA ASP A 42 -5.62 3.49 26.62
C ASP A 42 -6.69 2.86 25.71
N ASN A 43 -7.97 3.23 25.91
CA ASN A 43 -9.07 2.76 25.08
C ASN A 43 -9.05 3.39 23.68
N THR A 44 -8.57 4.63 23.56
CA THR A 44 -8.44 5.33 22.28
C THR A 44 -7.31 4.73 21.42
N MET A 45 -6.26 4.22 22.05
CA MET A 45 -5.16 3.54 21.34
C MET A 45 -5.63 2.27 20.62
N LEU A 46 -6.57 1.52 21.20
CA LEU A 46 -7.13 0.32 20.56
C LEU A 46 -7.97 0.68 19.33
N ILE A 47 -8.70 1.79 19.36
CA ILE A 47 -9.53 2.25 18.23
C ILE A 47 -8.66 2.80 17.09
N MET A 48 -7.67 3.65 17.39
CA MET A 48 -6.80 4.24 16.37
C MET A 48 -5.73 3.25 15.88
N GLY A 49 -5.16 2.45 16.77
CA GLY A 49 -4.19 1.41 16.46
C GLY A 49 -4.82 0.23 15.71
N GLY A 50 -6.03 -0.17 16.07
CA GLY A 50 -6.76 -1.25 15.39
C GLY A 50 -7.04 -0.95 13.92
N VAL A 51 -7.45 0.28 13.59
CA VAL A 51 -7.69 0.70 12.20
C VAL A 51 -6.40 0.72 11.39
N ALA A 52 -5.30 1.19 11.97
CA ALA A 52 -4.00 1.17 11.28
C ALA A 52 -3.52 -0.26 10.98
N VAL A 53 -3.68 -1.20 11.93
CA VAL A 53 -3.31 -2.61 11.71
C VAL A 53 -4.18 -3.26 10.64
N LEU A 54 -5.50 -3.06 10.69
CA LEU A 54 -6.42 -3.57 9.67
C LEU A 54 -6.14 -2.98 8.28
N ALA A 55 -5.84 -1.69 8.19
CA ALA A 55 -5.46 -1.02 6.95
C ALA A 55 -4.13 -1.56 6.39
N VAL A 56 -3.11 -1.78 7.23
CA VAL A 56 -1.83 -2.37 6.82
C VAL A 56 -2.00 -3.82 6.37
N LEU A 57 -2.80 -4.62 7.08
CA LEU A 57 -3.12 -6.00 6.68
C LEU A 57 -3.89 -6.03 5.34
N ALA A 58 -4.87 -5.15 5.15
CA ALA A 58 -5.60 -5.03 3.90
C ALA A 58 -4.68 -4.59 2.75
N LEU A 59 -3.84 -3.57 2.95
CA LEU A 59 -2.87 -3.09 1.95
C LEU A 59 -1.83 -4.15 1.60
N THR A 60 -1.31 -4.90 2.57
CA THR A 60 -0.35 -5.99 2.31
C THR A 60 -0.98 -7.16 1.57
N VAL A 61 -2.23 -7.52 1.89
CA VAL A 61 -3.00 -8.53 1.14
C VAL A 61 -3.31 -8.05 -0.27
N MET A 62 -3.77 -6.81 -0.44
CA MET A 62 -4.01 -6.21 -1.76
C MET A 62 -2.71 -6.15 -2.58
N TYR A 63 -1.60 -5.69 -2.01
CA TYR A 63 -0.30 -5.64 -2.68
C TYR A 63 0.17 -7.04 -3.11
N ARG A 64 0.00 -8.06 -2.26
CA ARG A 64 0.30 -9.46 -2.61
C ARG A 64 -0.60 -9.98 -3.72
N ASN A 65 -1.89 -9.65 -3.70
CA ASN A 65 -2.84 -10.02 -4.76
C ASN A 65 -2.51 -9.32 -6.09
N SER A 66 -2.13 -8.04 -6.04
CA SER A 66 -1.71 -7.27 -7.21
C SER A 66 -0.38 -7.77 -7.79
N GLN A 67 0.56 -8.25 -6.96
CA GLN A 67 1.81 -8.87 -7.43
C GLN A 67 1.54 -10.21 -8.13
N LYS A 68 0.58 -11.02 -7.65
CA LYS A 68 0.14 -12.25 -8.34
C LYS A 68 -0.52 -11.98 -9.69
N GLN A 69 -1.06 -10.78 -9.89
CA GLN A 69 -1.66 -10.34 -11.14
C GLN A 69 -0.69 -9.62 -12.09
N LYS A 70 0.54 -9.28 -11.67
CA LYS A 70 1.54 -8.75 -12.61
C LYS A 70 1.90 -9.90 -13.58
N PRO A 71 1.51 -9.82 -14.87
CA PRO A 71 2.00 -10.78 -15.83
C PRO A 71 3.52 -10.64 -15.91
N ALA A 72 4.24 -11.76 -15.95
CA ALA A 72 5.69 -11.77 -16.18
C ALA A 72 6.02 -10.84 -17.38
N PRO A 73 7.10 -10.04 -17.33
CA PRO A 73 7.46 -9.16 -18.43
C PRO A 73 7.69 -10.01 -19.69
N LYS A 74 6.80 -9.89 -20.68
CA LYS A 74 7.02 -10.50 -22.00
C LYS A 74 8.25 -9.85 -22.61
N GLN A 75 9.35 -10.59 -22.71
CA GLN A 75 10.48 -10.19 -23.54
C GLN A 75 9.95 -9.84 -24.93
N ARG A 76 10.18 -8.60 -25.37
CA ARG A 76 9.93 -8.17 -26.75
C ARG A 76 10.69 -9.11 -27.68
N ARG A 77 10.00 -10.08 -28.30
CA ARG A 77 10.52 -10.76 -29.48
C ARG A 77 10.84 -9.67 -30.50
N LYS A 78 12.13 -9.45 -30.78
CA LYS A 78 12.58 -8.58 -31.88
C LYS A 78 11.86 -9.04 -33.15
N LYS A 79 10.90 -8.23 -33.60
CA LYS A 79 10.17 -8.43 -34.85
C LYS A 79 11.20 -8.20 -35.96
N ARG A 80 11.66 -9.25 -36.65
CA ARG A 80 12.48 -9.08 -37.86
C ARG A 80 11.59 -8.39 -38.91
N PRO A 81 12.06 -7.37 -39.63
CA PRO A 81 11.31 -6.78 -40.74
C PRO A 81 11.22 -7.81 -41.88
N PRO A 82 10.09 -7.95 -42.59
CA PRO A 82 10.07 -8.65 -43.86
C PRO A 82 10.47 -7.66 -44.95
N GLU A 83 11.71 -7.74 -45.44
CA GLU A 83 12.09 -7.08 -46.69
C GLU A 83 11.80 -7.99 -47.88
N GLY A 84 11.09 -7.40 -48.84
CA GLY A 84 10.54 -8.04 -50.02
C GLY A 84 11.58 -8.64 -50.96
N LYS A 85 11.06 -9.59 -51.74
CA LYS A 85 11.65 -10.25 -52.89
C LYS A 85 12.47 -9.28 -53.76
N GLN A 86 13.74 -9.60 -54.07
CA GLN A 86 14.20 -9.70 -55.46
C GLN A 86 15.64 -10.20 -55.66
N ARG A 87 15.75 -11.09 -56.65
CA ARG A 87 16.85 -11.31 -57.62
C ARG A 87 18.02 -12.20 -57.20
N ARG A 88 17.97 -13.41 -57.77
CA ARG A 88 19.08 -14.33 -58.05
C ARG A 88 20.36 -13.56 -58.40
N ARG A 89 21.50 -13.89 -57.76
CA ARG A 89 22.84 -13.49 -58.23
C ARG A 89 23.77 -14.72 -58.27
N ARG A 90 24.64 -14.66 -59.29
CA ARG A 90 25.36 -15.71 -60.05
C ARG A 90 26.41 -16.52 -59.26
N PRO A 91 26.86 -17.69 -59.76
CA PRO A 91 27.86 -18.51 -59.09
C PRO A 91 29.24 -17.84 -59.03
N PRO A 92 30.10 -18.22 -58.06
CA PRO A 92 31.38 -17.57 -57.82
C PRO A 92 32.40 -17.92 -58.92
N LYS A 93 33.03 -16.91 -59.52
CA LYS A 93 34.22 -17.09 -60.38
C LYS A 93 35.46 -17.16 -59.48
N GLY A 94 36.07 -18.35 -59.41
CA GLY A 94 37.33 -18.60 -58.73
C GLY A 94 38.55 -18.19 -59.56
N LYS A 95 39.46 -17.47 -58.90
CA LYS A 95 40.94 -17.50 -58.98
C LYS A 95 41.60 -17.27 -60.36
N ARG A 96 41.90 -16.00 -60.67
CA ARG A 96 43.01 -15.63 -61.56
C ARG A 96 44.34 -15.98 -60.88
N ARG A 97 45.06 -16.98 -61.39
CA ARG A 97 46.48 -17.22 -61.08
C ARG A 97 47.31 -16.13 -61.78
N LYS A 98 48.11 -15.38 -61.03
CA LYS A 98 49.10 -14.44 -61.59
C LYS A 98 50.25 -15.25 -62.19
N ARG A 99 50.54 -15.05 -63.48
CA ARG A 99 51.75 -15.57 -64.16
C ARG A 99 52.89 -14.58 -63.91
N PRO A 100 54.11 -15.02 -63.55
CA PRO A 100 55.24 -14.12 -63.30
C PRO A 100 55.74 -13.45 -64.59
N PRO A 101 56.45 -12.30 -64.47
CA PRO A 101 56.80 -11.44 -65.59
C PRO A 101 57.85 -12.04 -66.53
N SER A 102 57.79 -11.61 -67.78
CA SER A 102 58.60 -11.98 -68.94
C SER A 102 60.02 -11.39 -68.92
N SER A 103 61.01 -12.19 -69.33
CA SER A 103 62.30 -11.74 -69.83
C SER A 103 62.79 -12.73 -70.90
N GLU A 104 62.98 -12.21 -72.12
CA GLU A 104 63.62 -12.77 -73.34
C GLU A 104 63.46 -14.24 -73.73
#